data_AF-A0A6I8PP61-F1
#
_entry.id   AF-A0A6I8PP61-F1
#
_cell.length_a   1.000
_cell.length_b   1.000
_cell.length_c   1.000
_cell.angle_alpha   90.00
_cell.angle_beta   90.00
_cell.angle_gamma   90.00
#
_symmetry.space_group_name_H-M   'P 1'
#
loop_
_entity.id
_entity.type
_entity.pdbx_description
1 polymer ?
#
loop_
_entity_poly.entity_id
_entity_poly.type
_entity_poly.pdbx_seq_one_letter_code
_entity_poly.pdbx_strand_id
1 'polypeptide(L)'
;MTKDYEDLQCLDTEENGEPIGRDSRLWQELRELRENMTTSNHGLGTELHTLSAADSKLWQELRELSKNTTSSNLGLGTELNTLSAAGHSLDGQVKSLESKLQEQTRIMEEERSRFQLHIQRFLADLRTVQCQITELKDNSSKGTCCPPNWTEHSGSCYWTSRVSKSWSDAKQFCQTENSHLVVINSQDEQKFIQHLTIPALMWIGLTDSDGKWKWVDDTDYNKTPKNWGPGQPDDYYGHGLGGGEDCAHLLSDGLWNDDHCSRSSFRLSSTSAAWRVNSRTEPPLPPRASTDPMPAPWGDPGEDPGGWEGLGWGRVESQARAAPFPRALLPLGPRSPLPALLCEAPSSHPCPAGAWASPLMGGRGRSLSVLEIPAPL
;
A
#
# COMPACT_ATOMS: atom_id res chain seq x y z
N MET A 1 -70.36 -44.11 5.76
CA MET A 1 -71.24 -45.07 5.04
C MET A 1 -71.70 -46.09 6.07
N THR A 2 -72.89 -45.89 6.65
CA THR A 2 -73.38 -46.64 7.82
C THR A 2 -74.90 -46.76 7.71
N LYS A 3 -75.41 -47.32 6.60
CA LYS A 3 -76.86 -47.42 6.37
C LYS A 3 -77.38 -48.70 5.68
N ASP A 4 -76.49 -49.60 5.25
CA ASP A 4 -76.88 -50.82 4.53
C ASP A 4 -76.43 -52.08 5.28
N TYR A 5 -76.89 -52.26 6.53
CA TYR A 5 -76.58 -53.46 7.33
C TYR A 5 -77.71 -53.88 8.31
N GLU A 6 -78.98 -53.64 7.95
CA GLU A 6 -80.14 -54.12 8.73
C GLU A 6 -80.99 -55.19 8.00
N ASP A 7 -80.86 -55.36 6.68
CA ASP A 7 -81.66 -56.31 5.88
C ASP A 7 -81.11 -57.75 5.85
N LEU A 8 -80.97 -58.39 7.02
CA LEU A 8 -80.62 -59.83 7.10
C LEU A 8 -81.26 -60.60 8.27
N GLN A 9 -82.32 -60.07 8.89
CA GLN A 9 -83.12 -60.73 9.94
C GLN A 9 -84.58 -60.99 9.51
N CYS A 10 -84.79 -61.66 8.37
CA CYS A 10 -86.14 -62.09 7.94
C CYS A 10 -86.10 -63.37 7.09
N LEU A 11 -85.91 -64.54 7.71
CA LEU A 11 -86.32 -65.86 7.18
C LEU A 11 -86.46 -66.89 8.33
N ASP A 12 -87.56 -66.79 9.08
CA ASP A 12 -88.10 -67.87 9.90
C ASP A 12 -89.63 -67.70 9.98
N THR A 13 -90.34 -68.18 8.95
CA THR A 13 -91.74 -68.66 9.02
C THR A 13 -92.08 -69.41 7.72
N GLU A 14 -92.88 -70.47 7.86
CA GLU A 14 -92.97 -71.56 6.89
C GLU A 14 -94.07 -71.37 5.85
N GLU A 15 -93.86 -71.82 4.60
CA GLU A 15 -94.92 -72.55 3.88
C GLU A 15 -94.37 -73.57 2.85
N ASN A 16 -94.53 -74.86 3.17
CA ASN A 16 -94.69 -76.00 2.25
C ASN A 16 -93.70 -76.16 1.07
N GLY A 17 -92.46 -76.53 1.39
CA GLY A 17 -91.50 -77.18 0.49
C GLY A 17 -90.44 -77.91 1.31
N GLU A 18 -89.88 -79.03 0.83
CA GLU A 18 -88.96 -79.87 1.62
C GLU A 18 -87.83 -79.06 2.28
N PRO A 19 -87.50 -79.32 3.55
CA PRO A 19 -86.43 -78.58 4.21
C PRO A 19 -85.11 -78.89 3.52
N ILE A 20 -84.53 -77.91 2.84
CA ILE A 20 -83.11 -77.93 2.51
C ILE A 20 -82.37 -77.95 3.85
N GLY A 21 -81.99 -79.15 4.28
CA GLY A 21 -81.44 -79.37 5.61
C GLY A 21 -80.25 -78.46 5.86
N ARG A 22 -80.13 -77.97 7.10
CA ARG A 22 -78.95 -77.20 7.57
C ARG A 22 -77.62 -77.98 7.47
N ASP A 23 -77.68 -79.26 7.09
CA ASP A 23 -76.58 -80.19 6.77
C ASP A 23 -76.30 -80.36 5.25
N SER A 24 -76.93 -79.57 4.37
CA SER A 24 -76.53 -79.55 2.96
C SER A 24 -75.11 -79.00 2.81
N ARG A 25 -74.26 -79.70 2.04
CA ARG A 25 -72.88 -79.27 1.74
C ARG A 25 -72.80 -77.83 1.20
N LEU A 26 -73.79 -77.41 0.41
CA LEU A 26 -73.92 -76.04 -0.09
C LEU A 26 -74.14 -75.00 1.02
N TRP A 27 -74.85 -75.36 2.09
CA TRP A 27 -75.06 -74.49 3.26
C TRP A 27 -73.79 -74.35 4.13
N GLN A 28 -72.94 -75.37 4.15
CA GLN A 28 -71.62 -75.32 4.80
C GLN A 28 -70.66 -74.45 3.96
N GLU A 29 -70.55 -74.69 2.66
CA GLU A 29 -69.71 -73.90 1.75
C GLU A 29 -70.13 -72.41 1.69
N LEU A 30 -71.43 -72.09 1.72
CA LEU A 30 -71.93 -70.71 1.81
C LEU A 30 -71.66 -70.04 3.16
N ARG A 31 -71.65 -70.82 4.26
CA ARG A 31 -71.28 -70.30 5.59
C ARG A 31 -69.79 -69.97 5.64
N GLU A 32 -68.94 -70.88 5.18
CA GLU A 32 -67.49 -70.65 5.10
C GLU A 32 -67.16 -69.45 4.19
N LEU A 33 -67.86 -69.31 3.05
CA LEU A 33 -67.73 -68.12 2.18
C LEU A 33 -68.16 -66.83 2.89
N ARG A 34 -69.26 -66.84 3.65
CA ARG A 34 -69.68 -65.68 4.45
C ARG A 34 -68.65 -65.34 5.54
N GLU A 35 -68.15 -66.32 6.28
CA GLU A 35 -67.19 -66.13 7.36
C GLU A 35 -65.80 -65.70 6.84
N ASN A 36 -65.37 -66.21 5.69
CA ASN A 36 -64.18 -65.74 4.99
C ASN A 36 -64.37 -64.31 4.44
N MET A 37 -65.55 -63.96 3.93
CA MET A 37 -65.83 -62.61 3.42
C MET A 37 -65.96 -61.59 4.57
N THR A 38 -66.53 -61.95 5.72
CA THR A 38 -66.57 -61.06 6.90
C THR A 38 -65.21 -60.89 7.54
N THR A 39 -64.39 -61.94 7.67
CA THR A 39 -63.01 -61.82 8.16
C THR A 39 -62.12 -61.03 7.20
N SER A 40 -62.25 -61.22 5.89
CA SER A 40 -61.53 -60.43 4.87
C SER A 40 -61.94 -58.95 4.90
N ASN A 41 -63.24 -58.64 4.95
CA ASN A 41 -63.73 -57.26 5.10
C ASN A 41 -63.28 -56.62 6.43
N HIS A 42 -63.23 -57.39 7.52
CA HIS A 42 -62.71 -56.91 8.79
C HIS A 42 -61.20 -56.61 8.70
N GLY A 43 -60.42 -57.49 8.07
CA GLY A 43 -59.00 -57.27 7.77
C GLY A 43 -58.76 -55.98 6.98
N LEU A 44 -59.45 -55.81 5.84
CA LEU A 44 -59.42 -54.60 5.03
C LEU A 44 -59.83 -53.34 5.82
N GLY A 45 -60.83 -53.46 6.71
CA GLY A 45 -61.21 -52.39 7.63
C GLY A 45 -60.10 -52.01 8.61
N THR A 46 -59.39 -52.99 9.17
CA THR A 46 -58.24 -52.73 10.06
C THR A 46 -57.05 -52.11 9.30
N GLU A 47 -56.77 -52.54 8.07
CA GLU A 47 -55.75 -51.91 7.21
C GLU A 47 -56.11 -50.46 6.86
N LEU A 48 -57.39 -50.18 6.55
CA LEU A 48 -57.85 -48.82 6.29
C LEU A 48 -57.71 -47.91 7.53
N HIS A 49 -57.99 -48.44 8.73
CA HIS A 49 -57.80 -47.70 9.98
C HIS A 49 -56.31 -47.46 10.30
N THR A 50 -55.41 -48.42 10.07
CA THR A 50 -53.97 -48.21 10.30
C THR A 50 -53.37 -47.23 9.30
N LEU A 51 -53.79 -47.29 8.02
CA LEU A 51 -53.43 -46.30 7.01
C LEU A 51 -53.93 -44.89 7.36
N SER A 52 -55.17 -44.75 7.83
CA SER A 52 -55.73 -43.46 8.27
C SER A 52 -55.00 -42.88 9.49
N ALA A 53 -54.58 -43.72 10.44
CA ALA A 53 -53.76 -43.31 11.57
C ALA A 53 -52.34 -42.90 11.13
N ALA A 54 -51.74 -43.60 10.18
CA ALA A 54 -50.43 -43.28 9.61
C ALA A 54 -50.45 -41.94 8.84
N ASP A 55 -51.46 -41.70 8.00
CA ASP A 55 -51.68 -40.42 7.32
C ASP A 55 -51.87 -39.27 8.32
N SER A 56 -52.70 -39.48 9.35
CA SER A 56 -52.92 -38.49 10.43
C SER A 56 -51.62 -38.12 11.15
N LYS A 57 -50.73 -39.10 11.37
CA LYS A 57 -49.41 -38.89 11.98
C LYS A 57 -48.47 -38.13 11.03
N LEU A 58 -48.40 -38.51 9.76
CA LEU A 58 -47.63 -37.79 8.73
C LEU A 58 -48.06 -36.32 8.63
N TRP A 59 -49.36 -36.03 8.67
CA TRP A 59 -49.88 -34.66 8.70
C TRP A 59 -49.50 -33.90 9.98
N GLN A 60 -49.32 -34.55 11.13
CA GLN A 60 -48.79 -33.91 12.34
C GLN A 60 -47.31 -33.58 12.17
N GLU A 61 -46.50 -34.54 11.73
CA GLU A 61 -45.06 -34.36 11.48
C GLU A 61 -44.79 -33.25 10.44
N LEU A 62 -45.57 -33.20 9.35
CA LEU A 62 -45.49 -32.15 8.32
C LEU A 62 -45.83 -30.76 8.87
N ARG A 63 -46.82 -30.65 9.78
CA ARG A 63 -47.20 -29.38 10.41
C ARG A 63 -46.13 -28.87 11.36
N GLU A 64 -45.54 -29.73 12.18
CA GLU A 64 -44.44 -29.33 13.07
C GLU A 64 -43.17 -28.98 12.28
N LEU A 65 -42.86 -29.72 11.21
CA LEU A 65 -41.77 -29.36 10.31
C LEU A 65 -42.00 -27.98 9.67
N SER A 66 -43.22 -27.71 9.18
CA SER A 66 -43.59 -26.40 8.61
C SER A 66 -43.47 -25.24 9.61
N LYS A 67 -43.92 -25.43 10.86
CA LYS A 67 -43.74 -24.44 11.95
C LYS A 67 -42.26 -24.20 12.25
N ASN A 68 -41.46 -25.26 12.36
CA ASN A 68 -40.03 -25.14 12.62
C ASN A 68 -39.32 -24.42 11.48
N THR A 69 -39.59 -24.80 10.22
CA THR A 69 -39.03 -24.12 9.04
C THR A 69 -39.43 -22.65 8.98
N THR A 70 -40.68 -22.29 9.25
CA THR A 70 -41.11 -20.88 9.27
C THR A 70 -40.45 -20.08 10.40
N SER A 71 -40.30 -20.68 11.59
CA SER A 71 -39.58 -20.08 12.73
C SER A 71 -38.09 -19.87 12.42
N SER A 72 -37.41 -20.88 11.88
CA SER A 72 -36.00 -20.79 11.48
C SER A 72 -35.78 -19.77 10.36
N ASN A 73 -36.66 -19.72 9.36
CA ASN A 73 -36.59 -18.72 8.28
C ASN A 73 -36.78 -17.28 8.82
N LEU A 74 -37.65 -17.09 9.81
CA LEU A 74 -37.82 -15.79 10.48
C LEU A 74 -36.55 -15.40 11.25
N GLY A 75 -35.96 -16.33 12.00
CA GLY A 75 -34.69 -16.13 12.71
C GLY A 75 -33.56 -15.72 11.77
N LEU A 76 -33.33 -16.52 10.71
CA LEU A 76 -32.34 -16.21 9.65
C LEU A 76 -32.59 -14.84 9.01
N GLY A 77 -33.86 -14.46 8.78
CA GLY A 77 -34.22 -13.13 8.29
C GLY A 77 -33.82 -12.00 9.25
N THR A 78 -33.99 -12.20 10.57
CA THR A 78 -33.55 -11.21 11.57
C THR A 78 -32.02 -11.10 11.65
N GLU A 79 -31.28 -12.21 11.58
CA GLU A 79 -29.82 -12.22 11.56
C GLU A 79 -29.25 -11.57 10.28
N LEU A 80 -29.87 -11.81 9.13
CA LEU A 80 -29.49 -11.17 7.88
C LEU A 80 -29.68 -9.64 7.93
N ASN A 81 -30.76 -9.18 8.56
CA ASN A 81 -31.03 -7.75 8.73
C ASN A 81 -30.07 -7.08 9.71
N THR A 82 -29.72 -7.72 10.82
CA THR A 82 -28.73 -7.17 11.77
C THR A 82 -27.32 -7.14 11.18
N LEU A 83 -26.95 -8.18 10.42
CA LEU A 83 -25.66 -8.23 9.70
C LEU A 83 -25.59 -7.18 8.58
N SER A 84 -26.69 -6.96 7.85
CA SER A 84 -26.80 -5.89 6.84
C SER A 84 -26.63 -4.50 7.47
N ALA A 85 -27.31 -4.22 8.59
CA ALA A 85 -27.16 -2.96 9.32
C ALA A 85 -25.72 -2.75 9.84
N ALA A 86 -25.07 -3.81 10.34
CA ALA A 86 -23.66 -3.77 10.73
C ALA A 86 -22.74 -3.49 9.54
N GLY A 87 -23.01 -4.09 8.37
CA GLY A 87 -22.29 -3.85 7.12
C GLY A 87 -22.38 -2.39 6.65
N HIS A 88 -23.58 -1.78 6.70
CA HIS A 88 -23.76 -0.36 6.39
C HIS A 88 -23.05 0.57 7.38
N SER A 89 -23.03 0.23 8.67
CA SER A 89 -22.28 0.97 9.68
C SER A 89 -20.76 0.92 9.41
N LEU A 90 -20.24 -0.26 9.05
CA LEU A 90 -18.83 -0.45 8.71
C LEU A 90 -18.44 0.30 7.43
N ASP A 91 -19.27 0.28 6.38
CA ASP A 91 -19.06 1.07 5.15
C ASP A 91 -18.97 2.58 5.45
N GLY A 92 -19.83 3.10 6.34
CA GLY A 92 -19.75 4.47 6.83
C GLY A 92 -18.45 4.77 7.59
N GLN A 93 -17.98 3.84 8.44
CA GLN A 93 -16.70 3.96 9.15
C GLN A 93 -15.50 3.95 8.20
N VAL A 94 -15.50 3.06 7.19
CA VAL A 94 -14.44 2.99 6.17
C VAL A 94 -14.35 4.31 5.41
N LYS A 95 -15.46 4.83 4.89
CA LYS A 95 -15.50 6.15 4.21
C LYS A 95 -15.05 7.31 5.10
N SER A 96 -15.35 7.26 6.40
CA SER A 96 -14.85 8.24 7.36
C SER A 96 -13.33 8.14 7.60
N LEU A 97 -12.77 6.92 7.59
CA LEU A 97 -11.33 6.71 7.70
C LEU A 97 -10.58 7.09 6.41
N GLU A 98 -11.14 6.77 5.24
CA GLU A 98 -10.58 7.15 3.93
C GLU A 98 -10.47 8.67 3.79
N SER A 99 -11.55 9.41 4.10
CA SER A 99 -11.55 10.87 4.06
C SER A 99 -10.56 11.50 5.07
N LYS A 100 -10.45 10.94 6.29
CA LYS A 100 -9.43 11.36 7.26
C LYS A 100 -8.00 11.08 6.79
N LEU A 101 -7.77 9.94 6.15
CA LEU A 101 -6.47 9.57 5.61
C LEU A 101 -6.07 10.50 4.45
N GLN A 102 -6.99 10.76 3.52
CA GLN A 102 -6.77 11.70 2.42
C GLN A 102 -6.42 13.11 2.93
N GLU A 103 -7.15 13.61 3.94
CA GLU A 103 -6.88 14.93 4.53
C GLU A 103 -5.54 14.98 5.27
N GLN A 104 -5.18 13.93 6.02
CA GLN A 104 -3.86 13.82 6.65
C GLN A 104 -2.73 13.78 5.63
N THR A 105 -2.91 13.04 4.52
CA THR A 105 -1.94 13.01 3.41
C THR A 105 -1.76 14.40 2.79
N ARG A 106 -2.86 15.11 2.49
CA ARG A 106 -2.82 16.48 1.94
C ARG A 106 -2.05 17.45 2.85
N ILE A 107 -2.37 17.46 4.15
CA ILE A 107 -1.70 18.32 5.13
C ILE A 107 -0.19 18.00 5.19
N MET A 108 0.18 16.72 5.20
CA MET A 108 1.58 16.30 5.27
C MET A 108 2.38 16.69 4.02
N GLU A 109 1.78 16.64 2.83
CA GLU A 109 2.41 17.08 1.58
C GLU A 109 2.58 18.61 1.52
N GLU A 110 1.60 19.37 2.03
CA GLU A 110 1.71 20.82 2.19
C GLU A 110 2.81 21.20 3.19
N GLU A 111 2.88 20.53 4.34
CA GLU A 111 3.93 20.77 5.34
C GLU A 111 5.31 20.38 4.83
N ARG A 112 5.44 19.24 4.13
CA ARG A 112 6.68 18.86 3.44
C ARG A 112 7.12 19.95 2.46
N SER A 113 6.18 20.51 1.69
CA SER A 113 6.46 21.57 0.71
C SER A 113 6.84 22.90 1.39
N ARG A 114 6.14 23.30 2.45
CA ARG A 114 6.51 24.46 3.29
C ARG A 114 7.90 24.29 3.89
N PHE A 115 8.22 23.13 4.44
CA PHE A 115 9.50 22.85 5.09
C PHE A 115 10.66 22.82 4.08
N GLN A 116 10.47 22.21 2.90
CA GLN A 116 11.44 22.27 1.80
C GLN A 116 11.75 23.70 1.37
N LEU A 117 10.73 24.57 1.25
CA LEU A 117 10.94 25.98 0.91
C LEU A 117 11.73 26.72 2.00
N HIS A 118 11.48 26.44 3.29
CA HIS A 118 12.26 27.02 4.39
C HIS A 118 13.73 26.54 4.37
N ILE A 119 13.98 25.26 4.06
CA ILE A 119 15.35 24.74 3.88
C ILE A 119 16.04 25.45 2.72
N GLN A 120 15.40 25.57 1.55
CA GLN A 120 15.98 26.27 0.39
C GLN A 120 16.29 27.73 0.71
N ARG A 121 15.40 28.43 1.42
CA ARG A 121 15.63 29.82 1.88
C ARG A 121 16.84 29.90 2.81
N PHE A 122 16.87 29.06 3.85
CA PHE A 122 17.96 29.03 4.82
C PHE A 122 19.32 28.69 4.18
N LEU A 123 19.34 27.76 3.21
CA LEU A 123 20.55 27.45 2.44
C LEU A 123 21.00 28.64 1.58
N ALA A 124 20.09 29.40 0.98
CA ALA A 124 20.40 30.63 0.25
C ALA A 124 20.95 31.75 1.17
N ASP A 125 20.38 31.90 2.36
CA ASP A 125 20.85 32.87 3.35
C ASP A 125 22.25 32.47 3.87
N LEU A 126 22.49 31.19 4.17
CA LEU A 126 23.82 30.67 4.52
C LEU A 126 24.85 30.85 3.40
N ARG A 127 24.47 30.61 2.12
CA ARG A 127 25.31 30.91 0.95
C ARG A 127 25.72 32.38 0.94
N THR A 128 24.76 33.29 1.15
CA THR A 128 25.00 34.74 1.17
C THR A 128 25.99 35.17 2.26
N VAL A 129 25.79 34.69 3.49
CA VAL A 129 26.70 34.98 4.62
C VAL A 129 28.09 34.40 4.37
N GLN A 130 28.19 33.18 3.85
CA GLN A 130 29.48 32.55 3.52
C GLN A 130 30.26 33.35 2.47
N CYS A 131 29.58 33.83 1.41
CA CYS A 131 30.18 34.68 0.39
C CYS A 131 30.75 35.99 0.96
N GLN A 132 30.00 36.66 1.85
CA GLN A 132 30.42 37.90 2.51
C GLN A 132 31.64 37.69 3.41
N ILE A 133 31.70 36.56 4.14
CA ILE A 133 32.87 36.22 4.97
C ILE A 133 34.13 36.01 4.11
N THR A 134 34.01 35.36 2.94
CA THR A 134 35.15 35.19 2.02
C THR A 134 35.64 36.52 1.46
N GLU A 135 34.74 37.42 1.05
CA GLU A 135 35.11 38.76 0.55
C GLU A 135 35.86 39.59 1.61
N LEU A 136 35.39 39.57 2.86
CA LEU A 136 36.03 40.22 4.00
C LEU A 136 37.41 39.63 4.35
N LYS A 137 37.68 38.37 3.98
CA LYS A 137 38.93 37.67 4.29
C LYS A 137 40.01 37.89 3.23
N ASP A 138 39.64 37.84 1.95
CA ASP A 138 40.61 37.87 0.84
C ASP A 138 40.86 39.28 0.29
N ASN A 139 40.16 40.29 0.84
CA ASN A 139 40.37 41.73 0.58
C ASN A 139 40.38 42.10 -0.92
N SER A 140 39.65 41.32 -1.73
CA SER A 140 39.73 41.30 -3.19
C SER A 140 38.34 41.46 -3.81
N SER A 141 38.17 42.52 -4.61
CA SER A 141 36.89 42.92 -5.25
C SER A 141 36.44 42.04 -6.42
N LYS A 142 36.87 40.78 -6.45
CA LYS A 142 36.52 39.75 -7.44
C LYS A 142 36.12 38.43 -6.76
N GLY A 143 35.51 38.49 -5.57
CA GLY A 143 35.01 37.30 -4.89
C GLY A 143 34.03 36.51 -5.76
N THR A 144 34.49 35.36 -6.25
CA THR A 144 33.64 34.22 -6.59
C THR A 144 33.45 33.38 -5.32
N CYS A 145 32.23 32.93 -5.08
CA CYS A 145 31.93 32.12 -3.90
C CYS A 145 31.09 30.89 -4.26
N CYS A 146 31.28 29.83 -3.46
CA CYS A 146 30.61 28.55 -3.62
C CYS A 146 29.70 28.23 -2.42
N PRO A 147 28.65 27.41 -2.60
CA PRO A 147 27.81 27.00 -1.49
C PRO A 147 28.57 26.21 -0.42
N PRO A 148 28.06 26.14 0.83
CA PRO A 148 28.67 25.33 1.87
C PRO A 148 28.90 23.87 1.44
N ASN A 149 30.10 23.35 1.69
CA ASN A 149 30.60 22.04 1.24
C ASN A 149 30.84 21.87 -0.26
N TRP A 150 30.78 22.95 -1.06
CA TRP A 150 31.27 22.95 -2.44
C TRP A 150 32.70 23.52 -2.49
N THR A 151 33.54 22.97 -3.37
CA THR A 151 34.91 23.42 -3.62
C THR A 151 34.92 24.39 -4.80
N GLU A 152 35.63 25.51 -4.68
CA GLU A 152 35.86 26.44 -5.78
C GLU A 152 37.06 25.98 -6.61
N HIS A 153 36.95 26.07 -7.94
CA HIS A 153 38.09 25.98 -8.86
C HIS A 153 37.80 26.75 -10.14
N SER A 154 38.69 27.69 -10.48
CA SER A 154 38.68 28.46 -11.74
C SER A 154 37.36 29.19 -12.05
N GLY A 155 36.65 29.70 -11.04
CA GLY A 155 35.38 30.40 -11.19
C GLY A 155 34.16 29.50 -11.31
N SER A 156 34.30 28.21 -10.99
CA SER A 156 33.21 27.23 -10.88
C SER A 156 33.21 26.56 -9.51
N CYS A 157 32.07 26.01 -9.12
CA CYS A 157 31.84 25.33 -7.85
C CYS A 157 31.53 23.86 -8.09
N TYR A 158 32.16 22.98 -7.32
CA TYR A 158 32.08 21.53 -7.50
C TYR A 158 31.68 20.84 -6.19
N TRP A 159 30.87 19.80 -6.29
CA TRP A 159 30.44 18.99 -5.14
C TRP A 159 30.38 17.52 -5.49
N THR A 160 30.81 16.66 -4.56
CA THR A 160 30.82 15.22 -4.72
C THR A 160 29.86 14.53 -3.76
N SER A 161 28.98 13.69 -4.30
CA SER A 161 28.08 12.85 -3.51
C SER A 161 28.84 11.71 -2.84
N ARG A 162 28.40 11.32 -1.64
CA ARG A 162 28.77 10.05 -1.00
C ARG A 162 27.80 8.91 -1.31
N VAL A 163 26.62 9.24 -1.84
CA VAL A 163 25.53 8.33 -2.17
C VAL A 163 25.54 8.04 -3.68
N SER A 164 25.43 6.76 -4.04
CA SER A 164 25.37 6.33 -5.43
C SER A 164 23.95 6.41 -6.02
N LYS A 165 23.85 6.63 -7.34
CA LYS A 165 22.60 6.89 -8.09
C LYS A 165 22.72 6.36 -9.52
N SER A 166 21.59 6.11 -10.19
CA SER A 166 21.58 5.99 -11.66
C SER A 166 22.01 7.31 -12.30
N TRP A 167 22.44 7.31 -13.57
CA TRP A 167 22.84 8.55 -14.24
C TRP A 167 21.68 9.55 -14.35
N SER A 168 20.46 9.05 -14.62
CA SER A 168 19.24 9.87 -14.69
C SER A 168 18.89 10.51 -13.34
N ASP A 169 18.93 9.74 -12.24
CA ASP A 169 18.68 10.28 -10.89
C ASP A 169 19.77 11.26 -10.47
N ALA A 170 21.01 11.02 -10.90
CA ALA A 170 22.14 11.90 -10.62
C ALA A 170 22.01 13.24 -11.35
N LYS A 171 21.65 13.20 -12.65
CA LYS A 171 21.33 14.40 -13.43
C LYS A 171 20.18 15.20 -12.82
N GLN A 172 19.09 14.53 -12.46
CA GLN A 172 17.93 15.18 -11.84
C GLN A 172 18.29 15.82 -10.49
N PHE A 173 19.09 15.14 -9.67
CA PHE A 173 19.58 15.67 -8.39
C PHE A 173 20.40 16.96 -8.59
N CYS A 174 21.33 16.99 -9.54
CA CYS A 174 22.06 18.21 -9.87
C CYS A 174 21.12 19.33 -10.31
N GLN A 175 20.17 19.05 -11.19
CA GLN A 175 19.19 20.05 -11.65
C GLN A 175 18.39 20.64 -10.47
N THR A 176 18.01 19.83 -9.47
CA THR A 176 17.32 20.33 -8.27
C THR A 176 18.18 21.22 -7.36
N GLU A 177 19.51 21.11 -7.42
CA GLU A 177 20.47 21.99 -6.73
C GLU A 177 20.88 23.22 -7.57
N ASN A 178 20.20 23.45 -8.71
CA ASN A 178 20.54 24.50 -9.69
C ASN A 178 21.99 24.34 -10.22
N SER A 179 22.35 23.09 -10.51
CA SER A 179 23.65 22.66 -11.02
C SER A 179 23.47 21.57 -12.10
N HIS A 180 24.57 21.05 -12.64
CA HIS A 180 24.56 19.91 -13.56
C HIS A 180 25.61 18.86 -13.15
N LEU A 181 25.56 17.68 -13.75
CA LEU A 181 26.67 16.73 -13.66
C LEU A 181 27.92 17.36 -14.28
N VAL A 182 29.10 17.10 -13.73
CA VAL A 182 30.35 17.78 -14.14
C VAL A 182 30.61 17.69 -15.64
N VAL A 183 30.90 18.84 -16.25
CA VAL A 183 31.28 18.98 -17.66
C VAL A 183 32.75 19.37 -17.69
N ILE A 184 33.61 18.58 -18.33
CA ILE A 184 35.06 18.74 -18.23
C ILE A 184 35.57 19.47 -19.47
N ASN A 185 35.79 20.78 -19.33
CA ASN A 185 36.12 21.71 -20.41
C ASN A 185 37.62 21.82 -20.68
N SER A 186 38.47 21.46 -19.71
CA SER A 186 39.92 21.63 -19.83
C SER A 186 40.72 20.52 -19.16
N GLN A 187 41.98 20.36 -19.58
CA GLN A 187 42.91 19.41 -18.97
C GLN A 187 43.32 19.79 -17.53
N ASP A 188 43.14 21.05 -17.14
CA ASP A 188 43.32 21.52 -15.77
C ASP A 188 42.14 21.11 -14.88
N GLU A 189 40.91 21.38 -15.34
CA GLU A 189 39.68 20.93 -14.70
C GLU A 189 39.64 19.39 -14.56
N GLN A 190 40.05 18.63 -15.58
CA GLN A 190 40.21 17.17 -15.47
C GLN A 190 41.10 16.78 -14.29
N LYS A 191 42.25 17.45 -14.08
CA LYS A 191 43.17 17.14 -12.97
C LYS A 191 42.58 17.52 -11.61
N PHE A 192 41.89 18.66 -11.55
CA PHE A 192 41.18 19.07 -10.34
C PHE A 192 40.09 18.07 -9.96
N ILE A 193 39.27 17.63 -10.92
CA ILE A 193 38.25 16.62 -10.71
C ILE A 193 38.87 15.29 -10.26
N GLN A 194 39.94 14.82 -10.92
CA GLN A 194 40.67 13.62 -10.48
C GLN A 194 41.14 13.71 -9.02
N HIS A 195 41.68 14.86 -8.61
CA HIS A 195 42.10 15.08 -7.21
C HIS A 195 40.92 15.06 -6.21
N LEU A 196 39.73 15.50 -6.64
CA LEU A 196 38.52 15.54 -5.83
C LEU A 196 37.79 14.18 -5.76
N THR A 197 37.88 13.35 -6.81
CA THR A 197 37.07 12.13 -6.96
C THR A 197 37.81 10.83 -6.66
N ILE A 198 39.11 10.72 -6.95
CA ILE A 198 39.87 9.47 -6.77
C ILE A 198 39.86 9.03 -5.30
N PRO A 199 39.66 7.73 -5.00
CA PRO A 199 39.54 6.58 -5.92
C PRO A 199 38.08 6.17 -6.22
N ALA A 200 37.10 7.07 -6.05
CA ALA A 200 35.69 6.76 -6.25
C ALA A 200 35.28 6.79 -7.72
N LEU A 201 34.35 5.90 -8.09
CA LEU A 201 33.71 5.89 -9.41
C LEU A 201 32.56 6.92 -9.43
N MET A 202 32.57 7.83 -10.40
CA MET A 202 31.69 9.02 -10.40
C MET A 202 31.06 9.27 -11.77
N TRP A 203 29.73 9.36 -11.85
CA TRP A 203 29.06 9.85 -13.07
C TRP A 203 29.55 11.27 -13.44
N ILE A 204 29.77 11.48 -14.74
CA ILE A 204 30.03 12.79 -15.34
C ILE A 204 28.89 13.19 -16.28
N GLY A 205 28.85 14.45 -16.68
CA GLY A 205 27.78 15.03 -17.49
C GLY A 205 27.84 14.70 -18.96
N LEU A 206 28.32 13.51 -19.34
CA LEU A 206 28.57 13.08 -20.71
C LEU A 206 27.78 11.78 -20.99
N THR A 207 27.04 11.78 -22.10
CA THR A 207 26.16 10.68 -22.53
C THR A 207 26.03 10.69 -24.05
N ASP A 208 25.74 9.54 -24.65
CA ASP A 208 25.47 9.40 -26.08
C ASP A 208 24.16 8.69 -26.42
N SER A 209 23.17 8.64 -25.51
CA SER A 209 21.85 7.99 -25.74
C SER A 209 21.04 8.46 -26.97
N ASP A 210 21.47 9.54 -27.64
CA ASP A 210 20.93 10.01 -28.93
C ASP A 210 21.77 9.53 -30.14
N GLY A 211 22.68 8.57 -29.93
CA GLY A 211 23.67 8.04 -30.87
C GLY A 211 24.94 8.90 -31.04
N LYS A 212 25.18 9.91 -30.18
CA LYS A 212 26.38 10.78 -30.20
C LYS A 212 26.69 11.40 -28.84
N TRP A 213 27.96 11.37 -28.45
CA TRP A 213 28.48 11.99 -27.23
C TRP A 213 28.18 13.49 -27.15
N LYS A 214 27.44 13.87 -26.09
CA LYS A 214 27.01 15.23 -25.76
C LYS A 214 27.19 15.51 -24.27
N TRP A 215 27.57 16.75 -23.94
CA TRP A 215 27.59 17.23 -22.56
C TRP A 215 26.19 17.73 -22.14
N VAL A 216 25.86 17.61 -20.85
CA VAL A 216 24.54 17.97 -20.29
C VAL A 216 24.23 19.48 -20.28
N ASP A 217 25.21 20.32 -20.55
CA ASP A 217 25.13 21.78 -20.66
C ASP A 217 25.18 22.29 -22.12
N ASP A 218 25.05 21.37 -23.09
CA ASP A 218 25.20 21.61 -24.53
C ASP A 218 26.61 22.09 -24.98
N THR A 219 27.64 21.92 -24.14
CA THR A 219 29.04 22.14 -24.54
C THR A 219 29.42 21.21 -25.70
N ASP A 220 30.10 21.77 -26.72
CA ASP A 220 30.57 21.03 -27.89
C ASP A 220 31.66 20.02 -27.51
N TYR A 221 31.27 18.75 -27.44
CA TYR A 221 32.15 17.61 -27.15
C TYR A 221 33.41 17.59 -28.03
N ASN A 222 33.39 18.11 -29.26
CA ASN A 222 34.58 18.12 -30.13
C ASN A 222 35.67 19.08 -29.62
N LYS A 223 35.32 20.08 -28.78
CA LYS A 223 36.24 21.08 -28.24
C LYS A 223 36.79 20.77 -26.85
N THR A 224 36.18 19.84 -26.10
CA THR A 224 36.66 19.43 -24.77
C THR A 224 37.85 18.44 -24.84
N PRO A 225 38.57 18.19 -23.74
CA PRO A 225 39.42 16.99 -23.61
C PRO A 225 38.66 15.68 -23.88
N LYS A 226 39.41 14.58 -24.07
CA LYS A 226 38.91 13.20 -24.20
C LYS A 226 39.81 12.29 -23.37
N ASN A 227 39.48 12.09 -22.11
CA ASN A 227 40.31 11.33 -21.16
C ASN A 227 39.78 9.91 -20.93
N TRP A 228 39.30 9.27 -22.01
CA TRP A 228 38.87 7.88 -22.03
C TRP A 228 39.97 6.91 -21.57
N GLY A 229 39.54 5.83 -20.90
CA GLY A 229 40.39 4.70 -20.55
C GLY A 229 40.87 3.94 -21.79
N PRO A 230 41.93 3.13 -21.67
CA PRO A 230 42.40 2.29 -22.77
C PRO A 230 41.31 1.33 -23.24
N GLY A 231 40.85 1.50 -24.48
CA GLY A 231 39.75 0.73 -25.08
C GLY A 231 38.43 1.50 -25.20
N GLN A 232 38.23 2.56 -24.43
CA GLN A 232 36.94 3.25 -24.31
C GLN A 232 36.75 4.46 -25.24
N PRO A 233 35.50 4.79 -25.61
CA PRO A 233 34.26 4.05 -25.31
C PRO A 233 34.06 2.80 -26.19
N ASP A 234 33.46 1.73 -25.64
CA ASP A 234 33.28 0.43 -26.31
C ASP A 234 31.82 -0.06 -26.47
N ASP A 235 30.82 0.62 -25.90
CA ASP A 235 29.39 0.29 -25.99
C ASP A 235 29.10 -1.18 -25.63
N TYR A 236 29.59 -1.65 -24.48
CA TYR A 236 29.63 -3.07 -24.14
C TYR A 236 28.25 -3.71 -23.82
N TYR A 237 27.63 -4.39 -24.79
CA TYR A 237 26.35 -5.12 -24.60
C TYR A 237 26.36 -6.31 -23.63
N GLY A 238 27.54 -6.77 -23.17
CA GLY A 238 27.67 -8.04 -22.46
C GLY A 238 27.26 -8.04 -20.97
N HIS A 239 26.82 -6.91 -20.42
CA HIS A 239 26.35 -6.78 -19.03
C HIS A 239 24.92 -7.31 -18.81
N GLY A 240 24.15 -7.61 -19.86
CA GLY A 240 22.83 -8.26 -19.76
C GLY A 240 21.69 -7.39 -19.22
N LEU A 241 21.81 -6.05 -19.31
CA LEU A 241 20.76 -5.10 -18.88
C LEU A 241 19.86 -4.63 -20.04
N GLY A 242 20.22 -4.97 -21.28
CA GLY A 242 19.54 -4.53 -22.51
C GLY A 242 20.02 -3.16 -22.98
N GLY A 243 20.34 -3.06 -24.28
CA GLY A 243 21.17 -1.96 -24.80
C GLY A 243 22.65 -2.19 -24.49
N GLY A 244 23.48 -1.21 -24.86
CA GLY A 244 24.88 -1.09 -24.45
C GLY A 244 25.05 0.04 -23.43
N GLU A 245 26.09 0.85 -23.57
CA GLU A 245 26.62 1.68 -22.47
C GLU A 245 26.58 3.19 -22.78
N ASP A 246 25.40 3.83 -22.67
CA ASP A 246 25.20 5.22 -23.16
C ASP A 246 25.64 6.37 -22.22
N CYS A 247 26.33 6.10 -21.10
CA CYS A 247 26.62 7.10 -20.05
C CYS A 247 28.05 7.03 -19.51
N ALA A 248 28.75 8.16 -19.44
CA ALA A 248 30.15 8.18 -19.01
C ALA A 248 30.33 8.44 -17.50
N HIS A 249 31.31 7.76 -16.90
CA HIS A 249 31.78 7.94 -15.54
C HIS A 249 33.32 7.99 -15.45
N LEU A 250 33.84 8.45 -14.31
CA LEU A 250 35.24 8.33 -13.94
C LEU A 250 35.52 6.97 -13.32
N LEU A 251 36.65 6.38 -13.68
CA LEU A 251 37.28 5.23 -13.05
C LEU A 251 38.07 5.65 -11.80
N SER A 252 38.56 4.67 -11.03
CA SER A 252 39.34 4.90 -9.81
C SER A 252 40.75 5.47 -10.05
N ASP A 253 41.24 5.42 -11.29
CA ASP A 253 42.43 6.12 -11.78
C ASP A 253 42.11 7.51 -12.38
N GLY A 254 40.81 7.84 -12.49
CA GLY A 254 40.32 9.10 -13.03
C GLY A 254 40.23 9.17 -14.56
N LEU A 255 40.39 8.07 -15.28
CA LEU A 255 40.07 7.99 -16.72
C LEU A 255 38.56 7.76 -16.91
N TRP A 256 38.06 8.00 -18.13
CA TRP A 256 36.63 7.90 -18.43
C TRP A 256 36.25 6.52 -18.97
N ASN A 257 35.07 6.06 -18.60
CA ASN A 257 34.48 4.79 -19.02
C ASN A 257 32.99 5.01 -19.26
N ASP A 258 32.47 4.49 -20.34
CA ASP A 258 31.04 4.32 -20.60
C ASP A 258 30.50 3.14 -19.79
N ASP A 259 29.33 3.29 -19.19
CA ASP A 259 28.59 2.20 -18.54
C ASP A 259 27.07 2.44 -18.70
N HIS A 260 26.29 1.38 -18.60
CA HIS A 260 24.83 1.38 -18.69
C HIS A 260 24.19 2.38 -17.72
N CYS A 261 23.47 3.36 -18.26
CA CYS A 261 22.95 4.52 -17.51
C CYS A 261 22.11 4.18 -16.26
N SER A 262 21.50 2.99 -16.19
CA SER A 262 20.68 2.58 -15.04
C SER A 262 21.49 2.15 -13.81
N ARG A 263 22.81 1.94 -13.94
CA ARG A 263 23.64 1.46 -12.82
C ARG A 263 23.65 2.44 -11.66
N SER A 264 23.20 1.96 -10.51
CA SER A 264 23.18 2.72 -9.25
C SER A 264 24.44 2.56 -8.41
N SER A 265 25.51 1.98 -8.95
CA SER A 265 26.79 1.76 -8.25
C SER A 265 27.64 3.03 -8.12
N PHE A 266 27.46 3.98 -9.02
CA PHE A 266 28.29 5.18 -9.16
C PHE A 266 27.80 6.34 -8.29
N ARG A 267 28.75 7.02 -7.64
CA ARG A 267 28.52 8.34 -7.02
C ARG A 267 28.39 9.39 -8.14
N LEU A 268 28.11 10.64 -7.79
CA LEU A 268 28.00 11.74 -8.75
C LEU A 268 28.88 12.92 -8.36
N SER A 269 29.46 13.60 -9.35
CA SER A 269 30.09 14.91 -9.18
C SER A 269 29.25 15.95 -9.89
N SER A 270 28.86 16.99 -9.16
CA SER A 270 28.09 18.11 -9.69
C SER A 270 28.96 19.35 -9.84
N THR A 271 28.71 20.13 -10.89
CA THR A 271 29.33 21.42 -11.15
C THR A 271 28.25 22.49 -11.31
N SER A 272 28.54 23.70 -10.83
CA SER A 272 27.77 24.92 -11.08
C SER A 272 28.75 26.08 -11.30
N ALA A 273 28.33 27.14 -12.01
CA ALA A 273 29.13 28.35 -12.11
C ALA A 273 29.25 29.03 -10.74
N ALA A 274 30.41 29.61 -10.41
CA ALA A 274 30.57 30.29 -9.13
C ALA A 274 29.85 31.64 -9.11
N TRP A 275 29.25 31.95 -7.97
CA TRP A 275 28.45 33.16 -7.78
C TRP A 275 29.37 34.38 -7.66
N ARG A 276 29.07 35.46 -8.40
CA ARG A 276 29.78 36.74 -8.24
C ARG A 276 29.09 37.59 -7.18
N VAL A 277 29.86 38.08 -6.21
CA VAL A 277 29.37 38.84 -5.03
C VAL A 277 28.64 40.17 -5.34
N ASN A 278 28.52 40.58 -6.62
CA ASN A 278 27.87 41.85 -6.99
C ASN A 278 26.92 41.78 -8.22
N SER A 279 26.38 40.60 -8.55
CA SER A 279 25.29 40.51 -9.54
C SER A 279 23.96 40.94 -8.90
N ARG A 280 23.54 42.18 -9.17
CA ARG A 280 22.16 42.64 -8.99
C ARG A 280 21.22 41.98 -10.00
N THR A 281 21.01 40.69 -9.79
CA THR A 281 19.91 39.91 -10.35
C THR A 281 19.25 39.23 -9.17
N GLU A 282 18.22 39.88 -8.62
CA GLU A 282 17.31 39.19 -7.72
C GLU A 282 16.80 37.92 -8.43
N PRO A 283 16.77 36.75 -7.78
CA PRO A 283 16.03 35.63 -8.33
C PRO A 283 14.58 36.08 -8.54
N PRO A 284 13.94 35.78 -9.68
CA PRO A 284 12.60 36.27 -9.96
C PRO A 284 11.67 35.81 -8.83
N LEU A 285 11.10 36.78 -8.11
CA LEU A 285 10.17 36.49 -7.04
C LEU A 285 9.01 35.68 -7.62
N PRO A 286 8.60 34.55 -7.00
CA PRO A 286 7.39 33.87 -7.43
C PRO A 286 6.23 34.86 -7.36
N PRO A 287 5.25 34.78 -8.30
CA PRO A 287 4.11 35.70 -8.30
C PRO A 287 3.48 35.70 -6.92
N ARG A 288 3.39 36.89 -6.32
CA ARG A 288 2.87 37.08 -4.97
C ARG A 288 1.48 36.46 -4.92
N ALA A 289 1.33 35.35 -4.21
CA ALA A 289 0.04 34.74 -3.97
C ALA A 289 -0.91 35.82 -3.46
N SER A 290 -2.12 35.88 -4.03
CA SER A 290 -3.12 36.84 -3.62
C SER A 290 -3.29 36.75 -2.11
N THR A 291 -3.19 37.89 -1.43
CA THR A 291 -3.50 37.97 0.00
C THR A 291 -5.02 37.97 0.16
N ASP A 292 -5.64 36.86 -0.23
CA ASP A 292 -6.98 36.51 0.21
C ASP A 292 -6.87 36.18 1.71
N PRO A 293 -7.64 36.85 2.59
CA PRO A 293 -7.56 36.59 4.02
C PRO A 293 -7.95 35.15 4.32
N MET A 294 -7.26 34.51 5.27
CA MET A 294 -7.79 33.29 5.89
C MET A 294 -9.21 33.58 6.41
N PRO A 295 -10.23 32.77 6.07
CA PRO A 295 -11.54 32.92 6.68
C PRO A 295 -11.41 32.67 8.18
N ALA A 296 -11.88 33.62 8.99
CA ALA A 296 -11.93 33.45 10.42
C ALA A 296 -12.88 32.29 10.77
N PRO A 297 -12.52 31.37 11.69
CA PRO A 297 -13.49 30.45 12.25
C PRO A 297 -14.47 31.22 13.15
N TRP A 298 -15.64 30.63 13.39
CA TRP A 298 -16.74 31.16 14.22
C TRP A 298 -17.47 32.37 13.60
N GLY A 299 -18.49 32.07 12.79
CA GLY A 299 -19.54 33.04 12.48
C GLY A 299 -20.58 33.08 13.60
N ASP A 300 -21.02 34.28 13.98
CA ASP A 300 -22.11 34.47 14.93
C ASP A 300 -23.44 33.89 14.39
N PRO A 301 -24.33 33.35 15.25
CA PRO A 301 -25.68 32.99 14.85
C PRO A 301 -26.48 34.26 14.54
N GLY A 302 -27.16 34.29 13.39
CA GLY A 302 -28.04 35.40 13.04
C GLY A 302 -29.24 35.53 13.99
N GLU A 303 -29.54 36.76 14.40
CA GLU A 303 -30.75 37.10 15.15
C GLU A 303 -31.99 37.04 14.24
N ASP A 304 -33.04 36.37 14.71
CA ASP A 304 -34.41 36.47 14.19
C ASP A 304 -35.22 37.31 15.19
N PRO A 305 -36.13 38.22 14.77
CA PRO A 305 -36.60 39.30 15.63
C PRO A 305 -37.80 38.89 16.50
N GLY A 306 -37.67 38.95 17.83
CA GLY A 306 -38.83 38.71 18.70
C GLY A 306 -38.64 38.88 20.21
N GLY A 307 -38.98 40.07 20.72
CA GLY A 307 -39.74 40.18 21.98
C GLY A 307 -39.01 40.51 23.29
N TRP A 308 -39.36 41.70 23.82
CA TRP A 308 -39.61 42.01 25.24
C TRP A 308 -38.44 42.09 26.25
N GLU A 309 -38.15 43.35 26.61
CA GLU A 309 -38.02 43.90 27.99
C GLU A 309 -37.18 43.15 29.04
N GLY A 310 -36.10 43.78 29.53
CA GLY A 310 -35.31 43.22 30.64
C GLY A 310 -34.16 44.06 31.21
N LEU A 311 -34.45 45.26 31.73
CA LEU A 311 -33.76 45.90 32.87
C LEU A 311 -32.21 45.89 32.99
N GLY A 312 -31.62 47.10 32.98
CA GLY A 312 -30.69 47.51 34.05
C GLY A 312 -29.17 47.39 33.80
N TRP A 313 -28.57 48.45 33.24
CA TRP A 313 -27.11 48.65 33.26
C TRP A 313 -26.62 49.10 34.64
N GLY A 314 -26.10 48.16 35.43
CA GLY A 314 -25.42 48.42 36.71
C GLY A 314 -23.90 48.51 36.57
N ARG A 315 -23.33 49.70 36.73
CA ARG A 315 -21.87 49.94 36.79
C ARG A 315 -21.30 49.49 38.14
N VAL A 316 -20.21 48.71 38.13
CA VAL A 316 -19.19 48.76 39.19
C VAL A 316 -17.78 48.62 38.58
N GLU A 317 -16.88 49.53 38.94
CA GLU A 317 -15.44 49.43 38.65
C GLU A 317 -14.76 48.48 39.65
N SER A 318 -13.63 47.85 39.31
CA SER A 318 -12.36 48.11 40.02
C SER A 318 -11.19 47.17 39.66
N GLN A 319 -10.05 47.82 39.47
CA GLN A 319 -8.70 47.43 39.93
C GLN A 319 -8.07 46.10 39.47
N ALA A 320 -7.02 46.26 38.67
CA ALA A 320 -5.98 45.26 38.49
C ALA A 320 -5.23 44.96 39.80
N ARG A 321 -4.94 43.68 40.04
CA ARG A 321 -3.80 43.23 40.86
C ARG A 321 -3.10 42.08 40.16
N ALA A 322 -1.79 42.24 39.95
CA ALA A 322 -0.92 41.14 39.54
C ALA A 322 -0.72 40.17 40.72
N ALA A 323 -0.66 38.87 40.42
CA ALA A 323 -0.24 37.83 41.35
C ALA A 323 0.78 36.89 40.67
N PRO A 324 1.75 36.29 41.39
CA PRO A 324 2.93 35.70 40.77
C PRO A 324 2.77 34.21 40.43
N PHE A 325 3.55 33.74 39.46
CA PHE A 325 3.71 32.31 39.14
C PHE A 325 4.26 31.51 40.34
N PRO A 326 3.66 30.37 40.71
CA PRO A 326 4.27 29.44 41.66
C PRO A 326 5.38 28.62 40.99
N ARG A 327 6.59 28.67 41.56
CA ARG A 327 7.67 27.72 41.30
C ARG A 327 7.29 26.35 41.87
N ALA A 328 7.24 25.31 41.02
CA ALA A 328 7.27 23.92 41.47
C ALA A 328 8.70 23.36 41.34
N LEU A 329 9.26 22.89 42.45
CA LEU A 329 10.55 22.18 42.48
C LEU A 329 10.29 20.68 42.34
N LEU A 330 10.92 20.02 41.37
CA LEU A 330 10.94 18.56 41.25
C LEU A 330 12.20 17.99 41.93
N PRO A 331 12.10 16.86 42.65
CA PRO A 331 13.23 16.29 43.39
C PRO A 331 14.22 15.55 42.48
N LEU A 332 15.50 15.60 42.83
CA LEU A 332 16.59 14.92 42.13
C LEU A 332 16.68 13.44 42.59
N GLY A 333 16.47 12.51 41.64
CA GLY A 333 16.83 11.09 41.78
C GLY A 333 18.21 10.77 41.18
N PRO A 334 18.90 9.71 41.62
CA PRO A 334 20.30 9.48 41.28
C PRO A 334 20.53 8.98 39.85
N ARG A 335 21.70 9.33 39.29
CA ARG A 335 22.18 8.86 37.98
C ARG A 335 22.66 7.42 38.04
N SER A 336 22.31 6.65 37.00
CA SER A 336 22.99 5.41 36.60
C SER A 336 23.14 5.39 35.07
N PRO A 337 24.17 4.73 34.50
CA PRO A 337 24.68 5.07 33.17
C PRO A 337 23.92 4.42 32.00
N LEU A 338 24.04 5.08 30.84
CA LEU A 338 23.56 4.62 29.53
C LEU A 338 24.27 3.33 29.08
N PRO A 339 23.55 2.33 28.53
CA PRO A 339 24.17 1.33 27.67
C PRO A 339 24.39 1.92 26.27
N ALA A 340 25.59 1.71 25.71
CA ALA A 340 25.88 2.07 24.34
C ALA A 340 25.18 1.10 23.38
N LEU A 341 24.38 1.62 22.44
CA LEU A 341 23.86 0.84 21.32
C LEU A 341 24.79 0.99 20.12
N LEU A 342 25.58 -0.07 19.88
CA LEU A 342 26.25 -0.30 18.62
C LEU A 342 25.20 -0.51 17.52
N CYS A 343 25.28 0.27 16.44
CA CYS A 343 24.58 -0.04 15.20
C CYS A 343 25.43 -1.02 14.39
N GLU A 344 25.23 -2.33 14.60
CA GLU A 344 25.71 -3.34 13.65
C GLU A 344 24.72 -3.47 12.48
N ALA A 345 25.26 -3.75 11.29
CA ALA A 345 24.50 -3.82 10.05
C ALA A 345 23.68 -5.12 9.96
N PRO A 346 22.52 -5.13 9.28
CA PRO A 346 21.74 -6.34 9.07
C PRO A 346 22.38 -7.22 8.00
N SER A 347 22.94 -8.36 8.42
CA SER A 347 23.26 -9.48 7.53
C SER A 347 22.11 -10.48 7.49
N SER A 348 21.68 -10.83 6.28
CA SER A 348 21.05 -12.10 5.87
C SER A 348 20.20 -12.90 6.89
N HIS A 349 18.88 -12.98 6.66
CA HIS A 349 18.10 -14.16 7.05
C HIS A 349 17.24 -14.70 5.89
N PRO A 350 17.07 -16.03 5.76
CA PRO A 350 16.37 -16.68 4.65
C PRO A 350 14.87 -16.87 4.91
N CYS A 351 14.10 -17.09 3.83
CA CYS A 351 12.69 -17.47 3.91
C CYS A 351 12.49 -18.92 4.40
N PRO A 352 11.38 -19.23 5.09
CA PRO A 352 10.98 -20.61 5.39
C PRO A 352 10.16 -21.21 4.24
N ALA A 353 10.44 -22.46 3.89
CA ALA A 353 9.56 -23.30 3.07
C ALA A 353 9.27 -24.61 3.82
N GLY A 354 7.99 -24.85 4.12
CA GLY A 354 7.55 -26.05 4.85
C GLY A 354 7.51 -27.28 3.95
N ALA A 355 7.94 -28.41 4.47
CA ALA A 355 7.91 -29.69 3.77
C ALA A 355 6.54 -30.39 3.88
N TRP A 356 6.11 -31.01 2.78
CA TRP A 356 5.17 -32.14 2.77
C TRP A 356 5.78 -33.24 1.90
N ALA A 357 5.66 -34.51 2.30
CA ALA A 357 6.43 -35.60 1.72
C ALA A 357 5.56 -36.79 1.26
N SER A 358 5.92 -37.33 0.07
CA SER A 358 5.72 -38.73 -0.36
C SER A 358 4.28 -39.20 -0.69
N PRO A 359 4.08 -40.33 -1.42
CA PRO A 359 5.07 -41.33 -1.84
C PRO A 359 5.05 -41.83 -3.32
N LEU A 360 6.23 -42.33 -3.75
CA LEU A 360 6.52 -43.55 -4.55
C LEU A 360 5.77 -43.88 -5.87
N MET A 361 6.57 -44.00 -6.95
CA MET A 361 6.60 -45.01 -8.05
C MET A 361 7.42 -44.39 -9.21
N GLY A 362 8.35 -45.01 -9.94
CA GLY A 362 8.95 -46.34 -9.83
C GLY A 362 9.55 -46.78 -11.19
N GLY A 363 10.89 -46.90 -11.29
CA GLY A 363 11.53 -47.80 -12.27
C GLY A 363 12.56 -47.24 -13.28
N ARG A 364 13.75 -47.89 -13.28
CA ARG A 364 14.70 -48.14 -14.41
C ARG A 364 15.35 -46.90 -15.08
N GLY A 365 16.66 -46.84 -15.36
CA GLY A 365 17.78 -47.79 -15.19
C GLY A 365 18.85 -47.59 -16.28
N ARG A 366 20.11 -48.01 -16.02
CA ARG A 366 21.38 -47.74 -16.78
C ARG A 366 22.00 -46.37 -16.40
N SER A 367 23.19 -46.22 -15.83
CA SER A 367 24.48 -46.97 -15.81
C SER A 367 25.43 -46.68 -16.98
N LEU A 368 26.64 -46.21 -16.61
CA LEU A 368 27.88 -45.96 -17.37
C LEU A 368 27.84 -44.73 -18.32
N SER A 369 28.88 -43.87 -18.41
CA SER A 369 30.22 -43.85 -17.78
C SER A 369 30.79 -42.44 -17.53
N VAL A 370 31.83 -42.36 -16.69
CA VAL A 370 32.81 -41.27 -16.50
C VAL A 370 33.65 -41.02 -17.76
N LEU A 371 34.03 -39.76 -18.04
CA LEU A 371 35.35 -39.43 -18.62
C LEU A 371 35.78 -38.00 -18.22
N GLU A 372 37.06 -37.84 -17.87
CA GLU A 372 37.70 -36.55 -17.54
C GLU A 372 38.43 -35.95 -18.77
N ILE A 373 38.51 -34.60 -18.85
CA ILE A 373 39.74 -33.74 -19.02
C ILE A 373 40.82 -34.21 -20.05
N PRO A 374 41.44 -33.35 -20.92
CA PRO A 374 41.71 -31.90 -20.77
C PRO A 374 41.56 -31.00 -22.04
N ALA A 375 41.93 -29.72 -21.88
CA ALA A 375 42.47 -28.81 -22.92
C ALA A 375 43.90 -29.28 -23.39
N PRO A 376 44.66 -28.62 -24.30
CA PRO A 376 44.53 -27.26 -24.84
C PRO A 376 44.76 -27.11 -26.36
N LEU A 377 44.62 -25.87 -26.85
CA LEU A 377 45.66 -25.15 -27.61
C LEU A 377 45.46 -23.63 -27.44
#